data_AF-A0A2S0M121-F1
#
_entry.id   AF-A0A2S0M121-F1
#
_cell.length_a   1.000
_cell.length_b   1.000
_cell.length_c   1.000
_cell.angle_alpha   90.00
_cell.angle_beta   90.00
_cell.angle_gamma   90.00
#
_symmetry.space_group_name_H-M   'P 1'
#
loop_
_entity.id
_entity.type
_entity.pdbx_description
1 polymer ?
#
loop_
_entity_poly.entity_id
_entity_poly.type
_entity_poly.pdbx_seq_one_letter_code
_entity_poly.pdbx_strand_id
1 'polypeptide(L)'
;MIAVELRRYVEPDDPADVDWYAEWGVQGDSSGVEDSQESLRELVDAIVDDARRWTDRYEVTMEWNIGGDAPAGSTVEDEIRRLAVALPARVEPS
;
A
#
# COMPACT_ATOMS: atom_id res chain seq x y z
N MET A 1 -14.80 4.66 -0.30
CA MET A 1 -13.45 4.89 0.26
C MET A 1 -12.84 3.53 0.53
N ILE A 2 -11.62 3.31 0.05
CA ILE A 2 -10.80 2.13 0.34
C ILE A 2 -9.81 2.55 1.43
N ALA A 3 -9.82 1.84 2.56
CA ALA A 3 -8.78 1.98 3.57
C ALA A 3 -7.65 1.00 3.24
N VAL A 4 -6.41 1.47 3.28
CA VAL A 4 -5.21 0.66 3.02
C VAL A 4 -4.30 0.75 4.22
N GLU A 5 -3.95 -0.39 4.81
CA GLU A 5 -2.85 -0.51 5.77
C GLU A 5 -1.61 -0.99 5.03
N LEU A 6 -0.60 -0.13 4.90
CA LEU A 6 0.67 -0.45 4.24
C LEU A 6 1.79 -0.53 5.28
N ARG A 7 2.53 -1.63 5.29
CA ARG A 7 3.63 -1.87 6.23
C ARG A 7 4.90 -2.27 5.50
N ARG A 8 6.01 -1.63 5.88
CA ARG A 8 7.35 -2.11 5.53
C ARG A 8 7.77 -3.18 6.54
N TYR A 9 8.26 -4.32 6.08
CA TYR A 9 8.77 -5.39 6.92
C TYR A 9 10.25 -5.62 6.62
N VAL A 10 11.07 -5.77 7.65
CA VAL A 10 12.47 -6.17 7.52
C VAL A 10 12.63 -7.53 8.15
N GLU A 11 13.19 -8.49 7.42
CA GLU A 11 13.44 -9.82 7.95
C GLU A 11 14.43 -9.73 9.13
N PRO A 12 14.08 -10.23 10.33
CA PRO A 12 14.95 -10.11 11.51
C PRO A 12 16.33 -10.73 11.34
N ASP A 13 16.44 -11.78 10.53
CA ASP A 13 17.67 -12.52 10.28
C ASP A 13 18.48 -11.99 9.07
N ASP A 14 17.87 -11.19 8.20
CA ASP A 14 18.54 -10.52 7.07
C ASP A 14 18.01 -9.08 6.88
N PRO A 15 18.66 -8.06 7.46
CA PRO A 15 18.24 -6.67 7.34
C PRO A 15 18.24 -6.10 5.91
N ALA A 16 18.84 -6.81 4.95
CA ALA A 16 18.79 -6.46 3.53
C ALA A 16 17.53 -6.97 2.84
N ASP A 17 16.86 -7.97 3.43
CA ASP A 17 15.62 -8.54 2.95
C ASP A 17 14.43 -7.72 3.48
N VAL A 18 13.71 -7.09 2.55
CA VAL A 18 12.70 -6.08 2.84
C VAL A 18 11.47 -6.35 1.98
N ASP A 19 10.37 -6.63 2.65
CA ASP A 19 9.07 -6.82 2.03
C ASP A 19 8.12 -5.67 2.34
N TRP A 20 7.14 -5.49 1.47
CA TRP A 20 6.00 -4.62 1.69
C TRP A 20 4.76 -5.48 1.82
N TYR A 21 4.01 -5.25 2.89
CA TYR A 21 2.73 -5.90 3.15
C TYR A 21 1.63 -4.86 3.08
N ALA A 22 0.50 -5.20 2.48
CA ALA A 22 -0.70 -4.40 2.56
C ALA A 22 -1.97 -5.21 2.78
N GLU A 23 -2.88 -4.63 3.55
CA GLU A 23 -4.28 -5.02 3.61
C GLU A 23 -5.13 -3.84 3.12
N TRP A 24 -6.12 -4.10 2.27
CA TRP A 24 -7.04 -3.07 1.81
C TRP A 24 -8.47 -3.57 1.67
N GLY A 25 -9.42 -2.67 1.90
CA GLY A 25 -10.84 -2.98 1.78
C GLY A 25 -11.70 -1.74 1.82
N VAL A 26 -12.99 -1.92 1.50
CA VAL A 26 -13.96 -0.84 1.66
C VAL A 26 -14.12 -0.53 3.15
N GLN A 27 -14.00 0.73 3.53
CA GLN A 27 -14.11 1.13 4.92
C GLN A 27 -15.47 0.69 5.51
N GLY A 28 -15.43 -0.05 6.62
CA GLY A 28 -16.62 -0.60 7.28
C GLY A 28 -17.10 -1.96 6.73
N ASP A 29 -16.44 -2.50 5.70
CA ASP A 29 -16.57 -3.91 5.31
C ASP A 29 -15.66 -4.77 6.20
N SER A 30 -16.10 -6.00 6.50
CA SER A 30 -15.29 -7.00 7.20
C SER A 30 -14.41 -7.83 6.27
N SER A 31 -14.52 -7.60 4.95
CA SER A 31 -13.79 -8.33 3.92
C SER A 31 -12.71 -7.42 3.33
N GLY A 32 -11.44 -7.80 3.51
CA GLY A 32 -10.28 -7.14 2.92
C GLY A 32 -9.51 -8.09 2.00
N VAL A 33 -8.65 -7.50 1.17
CA VAL A 33 -7.62 -8.21 0.42
C VAL A 33 -6.28 -7.96 1.11
N GLU A 34 -5.49 -9.01 1.24
CA GLU A 34 -4.14 -8.96 1.81
C GLU A 34 -3.14 -9.42 0.76
N ASP A 35 -2.03 -8.72 0.61
CA ASP A 35 -0.94 -9.10 -0.29
C ASP A 35 0.42 -8.60 0.23
N SER A 36 1.49 -9.23 -0.27
CA SER A 36 2.88 -8.87 0.04
C SER A 36 3.76 -8.96 -1.19
N GLN A 37 4.64 -7.98 -1.38
CA GLN A 37 5.60 -7.94 -2.48
C GLN A 37 6.94 -7.35 -1.99
N GLU A 38 8.06 -7.84 -2.51
CA GLU A 38 9.38 -7.20 -2.33
C GLU A 38 9.38 -5.78 -2.92
N SER A 39 8.65 -5.60 -4.03
CA SER A 39 8.51 -4.33 -4.75
C SER A 39 7.27 -3.57 -4.30
N LEU A 40 7.50 -2.45 -3.59
CA LEU A 40 6.43 -1.52 -3.22
C LEU A 40 5.61 -1.05 -4.43
N ARG A 41 6.24 -0.85 -5.60
CA ARG A 41 5.52 -0.40 -6.80
C ARG A 41 4.53 -1.45 -7.27
N GLU A 42 4.94 -2.72 -7.31
CA GLU A 42 4.07 -3.82 -7.73
C GLU A 42 2.91 -4.00 -6.76
N LEU A 43 3.15 -3.86 -5.46
CA LEU A 43 2.08 -3.88 -4.46
C LEU A 43 1.07 -2.74 -4.67
N VAL A 44 1.56 -1.50 -4.84
CA VAL A 44 0.68 -0.34 -5.06
C VAL A 44 -0.11 -0.49 -6.36
N ASP A 45 0.52 -0.96 -7.43
CA ASP A 45 -0.15 -1.20 -8.72
C ASP A 45 -1.25 -2.27 -8.57
N ALA A 46 -1.00 -3.36 -7.83
CA ALA A 46 -2.00 -4.39 -7.54
C ALA A 46 -3.21 -3.84 -6.76
N ILE A 47 -2.98 -3.01 -5.74
CA ILE A 47 -4.05 -2.36 -4.97
C ILE A 47 -4.87 -1.43 -5.86
N VAL A 48 -4.21 -0.63 -6.71
CA VAL A 48 -4.88 0.30 -7.64
C VAL A 48 -5.69 -0.46 -8.69
N ASP A 49 -5.16 -1.55 -9.22
CA ASP A 49 -5.87 -2.39 -10.21
C ASP A 49 -7.10 -3.08 -9.62
N ASP A 50 -7.04 -3.49 -8.36
CA ASP A 50 -8.22 -3.97 -7.66
C ASP A 50 -9.22 -2.83 -7.43
N ALA A 51 -8.73 -1.67 -6.96
CA ALA A 51 -9.51 -0.44 -6.72
C ALA A 51 -10.28 0.04 -7.96
N ARG A 52 -9.69 -0.11 -9.16
CA ARG A 52 -10.31 0.24 -10.45
C ARG A 52 -11.60 -0.52 -10.73
N ARG A 53 -11.81 -1.70 -10.16
CA ARG A 53 -13.04 -2.48 -10.37
C ARG A 53 -14.29 -1.78 -9.84
N TRP A 54 -14.12 -0.80 -8.95
CA TRP A 54 -15.23 -0.02 -8.39
C TRP A 54 -15.42 1.35 -9.06
N THR A 55 -14.49 1.80 -9.90
CA THR A 55 -14.54 3.16 -10.49
C THR A 55 -15.64 3.35 -11.53
N ASP A 56 -16.14 2.28 -12.14
CA ASP A 56 -17.28 2.34 -13.08
C ASP A 56 -18.58 2.81 -12.41
N ARG A 57 -18.68 2.65 -11.09
CA ARG A 57 -19.92 2.87 -10.33
C ARG A 57 -19.78 3.97 -9.28
N TYR A 58 -18.57 4.21 -8.78
CA TYR A 58 -18.31 5.10 -7.67
C TYR A 58 -17.04 5.90 -7.89
N GLU A 59 -16.98 7.12 -7.34
CA GLU A 59 -15.69 7.78 -7.13
C GLU A 59 -14.92 7.00 -6.05
N VAL A 60 -13.73 6.51 -6.39
CA VAL A 60 -12.90 5.72 -5.49
C VAL A 60 -11.79 6.59 -4.92
N THR A 61 -11.90 6.89 -3.62
CA THR A 61 -10.85 7.51 -2.81
C THR A 61 -10.13 6.45 -1.97
N MET A 62 -8.84 6.68 -1.74
CA MET A 62 -7.99 5.81 -0.92
C MET A 62 -7.43 6.57 0.28
N GLU A 63 -7.49 5.94 1.45
CA GLU A 63 -6.86 6.40 2.68
C GLU A 63 -5.72 5.45 3.03
N TRP A 64 -4.50 5.98 3.10
CA TRP A 64 -3.29 5.20 3.35
C TRP A 64 -2.83 5.36 4.79
N ASN A 65 -2.78 4.25 5.52
CA ASN A 65 -2.21 4.15 6.86
C ASN A 65 -0.85 3.45 6.75
N ILE A 66 0.22 4.21 6.93
CA ILE A 66 1.60 3.75 6.69
C ILE A 66 2.27 3.40 8.03
N GLY A 67 2.94 2.25 8.08
CA GLY A 67 3.67 1.81 9.27
C GLY A 67 4.73 0.75 8.98
N GLY A 68 5.09 0.00 10.01
CA GLY A 68 6.11 -1.04 9.95
C GLY A 68 7.51 -0.55 10.33
N ASP A 69 8.53 -1.27 9.85
CA ASP A 69 9.92 -1.09 10.24
C ASP A 69 10.55 0.09 9.51
N ALA A 70 10.77 1.19 10.23
CA ALA A 70 11.41 2.37 9.68
C ALA A 70 12.94 2.18 9.52
N PRO A 71 13.55 2.66 8.43
CA PRO A 71 15.01 2.72 8.31
C PRO A 71 15.64 3.60 9.40
N ALA A 72 16.88 3.29 9.79
CA ALA A 72 17.59 4.05 10.82
C ALA A 72 17.72 5.54 10.44
N GLY A 73 17.18 6.42 11.29
CA GLY A 73 17.23 7.87 11.09
C GLY A 73 16.25 8.43 10.06
N SER A 74 15.24 7.65 9.64
CA SER A 74 14.21 8.07 8.68
C SER A 74 12.83 7.50 9.05
N THR A 75 11.81 7.77 8.24
CA THR A 75 10.48 7.17 8.38
C THR A 75 10.16 6.25 7.18
N VAL A 76 9.10 5.45 7.30
CA VAL A 76 8.64 4.62 6.18
C VAL A 76 8.16 5.50 5.02
N GLU A 77 7.53 6.65 5.30
CA GLU A 77 7.09 7.60 4.27
C GLU A 77 8.26 8.22 3.52
N ASP A 78 9.37 8.53 4.20
CA ASP A 78 10.59 9.01 3.55
C ASP A 78 11.19 7.94 2.64
N GLU A 79 11.12 6.67 3.06
CA GLU A 79 11.55 5.54 2.25
C GLU A 79 10.69 5.37 1.00
N ILE A 80 9.36 5.47 1.12
CA ILE A 80 8.42 5.45 -0.01
C ILE A 80 8.76 6.57 -1.01
N ARG A 81 9.03 7.79 -0.51
CA ARG A 81 9.47 8.93 -1.34
C ARG A 81 10.80 8.64 -2.03
N ARG A 82 11.77 8.04 -1.33
CA ARG A 82 13.09 7.66 -1.87
C ARG A 82 12.95 6.67 -3.02
N LEU A 83 12.02 5.73 -2.92
CA LEU A 83 11.71 4.74 -3.96
C LEU A 83 10.95 5.33 -5.16
N ALA A 84 10.56 6.62 -5.08
CA ALA A 84 9.76 7.29 -6.09
C ALA A 84 8.47 6.50 -6.44
N VAL A 85 7.80 5.99 -5.40
CA VAL A 85 6.47 5.37 -5.52
C VAL A 85 5.43 6.39 -5.04
N ALA A 86 4.42 6.61 -5.87
CA ALA A 86 3.30 7.48 -5.54
C ALA A 86 2.20 6.65 -4.89
N LEU A 87 1.65 7.14 -3.77
CA LEU A 87 0.44 6.59 -3.16
C LEU A 87 -0.76 7.44 -3.60
N PRO A 88 -1.60 6.96 -4.53
CA PRO A 88 -2.71 7.75 -5.05
C PRO A 88 -3.80 7.93 -3.99
N ALA A 89 -4.31 9.16 -3.84
CA ALA A 89 -5.48 9.44 -3.00
C ALA A 89 -6.82 9.17 -3.73
N ARG A 90 -6.77 9.06 -5.06
CA ARG A 90 -7.90 8.80 -5.95
C ARG A 90 -7.50 7.84 -7.05
N VAL A 91 -8.44 6.97 -7.42
CA VAL A 91 -8.26 6.01 -8.51
C VAL A 91 -9.14 6.43 -9.67
N GLU A 92 -8.50 6.67 -10.82
CA GLU A 92 -9.18 7.00 -12.06
C GLU A 92 -9.58 5.71 -12.81
N PRO A 93 -10.63 5.78 -13.64
CA PRO A 93 -10.96 4.71 -14.58
C PRO A 93 -9.77 4.37 -15.50
N SER A 94 -9.74 3.14 -16.00
CA SER A 94 -8.69 2.64 -16.92
C SER A 94 -8.74 3.24 -18.31
#